data_AF-A0A6G1L4A6-F1
#
_entry.id   AF-A0A6G1L4A6-F1
#
_cell.length_a   1.000
_cell.length_b   1.000
_cell.length_c   1.000
_cell.angle_alpha   90.00
_cell.angle_beta   90.00
_cell.angle_gamma   90.00
#
_symmetry.space_group_name_H-M   'P 1'
#
loop_
_entity.id
_entity.type
_entity.pdbx_description
1 polymer ?
#
loop_
_entity_poly.entity_id
_entity_poly.type
_entity_poly.pdbx_seq_one_letter_code
_entity_poly.pdbx_strand_id
1 'polypeptide(L)'
;MSFEDRNKLVAKDLWPLLAWLIHAEGKAEAMWDWLIAEAKAFKRTRAPGVERLGEDVMRWSVYALGGMIGAYIARAPDGTINIALRQINRAFAIFGPAKSLCETVPVIGGITAVRKAAQTIDCPPCDPALYDEFVGIVLDVQKCRTRHFAILKLYHPTQPDPLPFYYFMVSDHQRLYETGLPKTMTGDKSWHGSTILRTAYMLRLQGDHPKAEWLENLVSTYHVAVWLNRDKVLWGCGNDPKLKSLQDAAMKESWEAMPWPIRVGHIDQCI
;
A
#
# COMPACT_ATOMS: atom_id res chain seq x y z
N MET A 1 5.85 -23.09 -30.27
CA MET A 1 5.19 -22.99 -28.95
C MET A 1 3.96 -22.12 -29.10
N SER A 2 2.77 -22.69 -28.88
CA SER A 2 1.50 -21.98 -29.06
C SER A 2 1.35 -20.85 -28.04
N PHE A 3 0.44 -19.91 -28.29
CA PHE A 3 0.15 -18.82 -27.35
C PHE A 3 -0.36 -19.37 -25.99
N GLU A 4 -1.13 -20.46 -26.02
CA GLU A 4 -1.58 -21.17 -24.81
C GLU A 4 -0.42 -21.80 -24.02
N ASP A 5 0.61 -22.31 -24.71
CA ASP A 5 1.79 -22.89 -24.05
C ASP A 5 2.60 -21.80 -23.31
N ARG A 6 2.69 -20.58 -23.87
CA ARG A 6 3.37 -19.44 -23.22
C ARG A 6 2.67 -19.00 -21.93
N ASN A 7 1.34 -19.04 -21.91
CA ASN A 7 0.54 -18.68 -20.74
C ASN A 7 0.61 -19.73 -19.62
N LYS A 8 0.88 -21.00 -19.96
CA LYS A 8 1.03 -22.10 -18.98
C LYS A 8 2.44 -22.19 -18.39
N LEU A 9 3.46 -21.69 -19.08
CA LEU A 9 4.87 -21.93 -18.75
C LEU A 9 5.52 -20.95 -17.76
N VAL A 10 4.89 -19.81 -17.43
CA VAL A 10 5.43 -18.91 -16.40
C VAL A 10 4.45 -18.80 -15.24
N ALA A 11 4.59 -19.74 -14.31
CA ALA A 11 3.87 -19.73 -13.04
C ALA A 11 4.02 -18.35 -12.37
N LYS A 12 2.96 -17.93 -11.67
CA LYS A 12 2.93 -16.73 -10.81
C LYS A 12 4.18 -16.58 -9.94
N ASP A 13 4.77 -17.71 -9.54
CA ASP A 13 5.91 -17.77 -8.62
C ASP A 13 7.28 -17.64 -9.31
N LEU A 14 7.36 -17.84 -10.64
CA LEU A 14 8.62 -17.76 -11.39
C LEU A 14 8.96 -16.32 -11.82
N TRP A 15 7.94 -15.50 -12.09
CA TRP A 15 8.12 -14.12 -12.54
C TRP A 15 8.93 -13.24 -11.57
N PRO A 16 8.71 -13.28 -10.24
CA PRO A 16 9.54 -12.52 -9.30
C PRO A 16 11.03 -12.88 -9.38
N LEU A 17 11.35 -14.18 -9.50
CA LEU A 17 12.72 -14.67 -9.61
C LEU A 17 13.36 -14.24 -10.93
N LEU A 18 12.62 -14.39 -12.04
CA LEU A 18 13.08 -13.98 -13.36
C LEU A 18 13.33 -12.47 -13.42
N ALA A 19 12.41 -11.66 -12.89
CA ALA A 19 12.57 -10.21 -12.84
C ALA A 19 13.76 -9.79 -11.98
N TRP A 20 14.01 -10.49 -10.86
CA TRP A 20 15.18 -10.26 -10.02
C TRP A 20 16.49 -10.54 -10.79
N LEU A 21 16.57 -11.64 -11.54
CA LEU A 21 17.74 -11.98 -12.36
C LEU A 21 17.92 -11.00 -13.53
N ILE A 22 16.84 -10.64 -14.24
CA ILE A 22 16.87 -9.65 -15.33
C ILE A 22 17.42 -8.32 -14.82
N HIS A 23 16.95 -7.86 -13.66
CA HIS A 23 17.46 -6.63 -13.04
C HIS A 23 18.93 -6.80 -12.62
N ALA A 24 19.33 -7.98 -12.14
CA ALA A 24 20.71 -8.26 -11.75
C ALA A 24 21.70 -8.19 -12.91
N GLU A 25 21.29 -8.67 -14.07
CA GLU A 25 22.10 -8.71 -15.29
C GLU A 25 22.08 -7.38 -16.06
N GLY A 26 21.43 -6.33 -15.54
CA GLY A 26 21.30 -5.04 -16.23
C GLY A 26 20.39 -5.09 -17.47
N LYS A 27 19.53 -6.11 -17.58
CA LYS A 27 18.64 -6.34 -18.74
C LYS A 27 17.24 -5.75 -18.55
N ALA A 28 17.04 -4.89 -17.55
CA ALA A 28 15.73 -4.33 -17.22
C ALA A 28 15.11 -3.56 -18.39
N GLU A 29 15.90 -2.78 -19.14
CA GLU A 29 15.39 -2.02 -20.30
C GLU A 29 14.97 -2.93 -21.46
N ALA A 30 15.70 -4.02 -21.73
CA ALA A 30 15.29 -4.99 -22.73
C ALA A 30 13.93 -5.64 -22.38
N MET A 31 13.69 -5.88 -21.09
CA MET A 31 12.39 -6.37 -20.60
C MET A 31 11.28 -5.32 -20.77
N TRP A 32 11.57 -4.05 -20.55
CA TRP A 32 10.64 -2.95 -20.84
C TRP A 32 10.29 -2.89 -22.32
N ASP A 33 11.28 -2.95 -23.20
CA ASP A 33 11.06 -2.92 -24.66
C ASP A 33 10.20 -4.10 -25.10
N TRP A 34 10.45 -5.29 -24.56
CA TRP A 34 9.64 -6.46 -24.82
C TRP A 34 8.18 -6.29 -24.33
N LEU A 35 7.97 -5.82 -23.10
CA LEU A 35 6.63 -5.54 -22.57
C LEU A 35 5.86 -4.54 -23.42
N ILE A 36 6.53 -3.48 -23.91
CA ILE A 36 5.95 -2.47 -24.79
C ILE A 36 5.59 -3.09 -26.15
N ALA A 37 6.46 -3.90 -26.72
CA ALA A 37 6.24 -4.56 -28.01
C ALA A 37 5.05 -5.54 -27.95
N GLU A 38 4.97 -6.37 -26.91
CA GLU A 38 3.85 -7.29 -26.69
C GLU A 38 2.53 -6.54 -26.49
N ALA A 39 2.52 -5.48 -25.69
CA ALA A 39 1.34 -4.65 -25.51
C ALA A 39 0.86 -4.03 -26.84
N LYS A 40 1.77 -3.57 -27.70
CA LYS A 40 1.44 -3.06 -29.05
C LYS A 40 0.93 -4.17 -29.96
N ALA A 41 1.51 -5.36 -29.93
CA ALA A 41 1.09 -6.51 -30.72
C ALA A 41 -0.35 -6.92 -30.34
N PHE A 42 -0.64 -6.99 -29.04
CA PHE A 42 -1.97 -7.32 -28.53
C PHE A 42 -3.05 -6.34 -28.99
N LYS A 43 -2.75 -5.02 -29.04
CA LYS A 43 -3.66 -4.01 -29.58
C LYS A 43 -4.02 -4.26 -31.05
N ARG A 44 -3.08 -4.73 -31.87
CA ARG A 44 -3.28 -4.99 -33.31
C ARG A 44 -4.14 -6.22 -33.59
N THR A 45 -4.08 -7.23 -32.73
CA THR A 45 -4.78 -8.50 -32.92
C THR A 45 -6.24 -8.50 -32.44
N ARG A 46 -6.72 -7.41 -31.84
CA ARG A 46 -8.07 -7.34 -31.30
C ARG A 46 -9.09 -7.05 -32.41
N ALA A 47 -9.91 -8.04 -32.74
CA ALA A 47 -11.11 -7.82 -33.55
C ALA A 47 -12.14 -7.00 -32.74
N PRO A 48 -12.88 -6.07 -33.37
CA PRO A 48 -13.99 -5.38 -32.71
C PRO A 48 -14.99 -6.38 -32.13
N GLY A 49 -15.39 -6.22 -30.86
CA GLY A 49 -16.43 -7.05 -30.22
C GLY A 49 -15.94 -8.22 -29.34
N VAL A 50 -14.62 -8.46 -29.26
CA VAL A 50 -14.06 -9.50 -28.37
C VAL A 50 -13.48 -8.85 -27.11
N GLU A 51 -14.31 -8.67 -26.08
CA GLU A 51 -13.90 -8.07 -24.80
C GLU A 51 -13.41 -9.11 -23.78
N ARG A 52 -13.94 -10.34 -23.83
CA ARG A 52 -13.68 -11.38 -22.83
C ARG A 52 -12.33 -12.10 -22.97
N LEU A 53 -11.72 -12.12 -24.16
CA LEU A 53 -10.41 -12.79 -24.34
C LEU A 53 -9.24 -11.97 -23.76
N GLY A 54 -9.41 -10.70 -23.39
CA GLY A 54 -8.29 -9.86 -22.96
C GLY A 54 -7.80 -10.08 -21.52
N GLU A 55 -8.64 -10.59 -20.63
CA GLU A 55 -8.29 -10.72 -19.20
C GLU A 55 -7.33 -11.87 -18.94
N ASP A 56 -7.51 -13.02 -19.58
CA ASP A 56 -6.62 -14.18 -19.42
C ASP A 56 -5.34 -14.04 -20.25
N VAL A 57 -5.43 -13.38 -21.39
CA VAL A 57 -4.33 -13.22 -22.36
C VAL A 57 -3.23 -12.26 -21.87
N MET A 58 -3.54 -11.33 -20.97
CA MET A 58 -2.58 -10.36 -20.43
C MET A 58 -2.18 -10.61 -18.97
N ARG A 59 -2.62 -11.70 -18.31
CA ARG A 59 -2.26 -11.96 -16.89
C ARG A 59 -0.76 -12.05 -16.68
N TRP A 60 -0.03 -12.64 -17.61
CA TRP A 60 1.43 -12.72 -17.54
C TRP A 60 2.07 -11.32 -17.43
N SER A 61 1.50 -10.30 -18.07
CA SER A 61 2.04 -8.93 -18.04
C SER A 61 1.89 -8.27 -16.66
N VAL A 62 0.84 -8.64 -15.92
CA VAL A 62 0.64 -8.25 -14.52
C VAL A 62 1.76 -8.82 -13.66
N TYR A 63 2.05 -10.10 -13.81
CA TYR A 63 3.12 -10.76 -13.05
C TYR A 63 4.50 -10.27 -13.46
N ALA A 64 4.74 -10.05 -14.75
CA ALA A 64 6.00 -9.52 -15.27
C ALA A 64 6.27 -8.11 -14.75
N LEU A 65 5.32 -7.17 -14.89
CA LEU A 65 5.50 -5.82 -14.38
C LEU A 65 5.57 -5.80 -12.84
N GLY A 66 4.71 -6.56 -12.17
CA GLY A 66 4.77 -6.69 -10.70
C GLY A 66 6.11 -7.23 -10.20
N GLY A 67 6.67 -8.24 -10.90
CA GLY A 67 7.99 -8.77 -10.64
C GLY A 67 9.09 -7.74 -10.87
N MET A 68 9.05 -7.01 -11.98
CA MET A 68 10.01 -5.93 -12.29
C MET A 68 10.01 -4.84 -11.22
N ILE A 69 8.82 -4.34 -10.87
CA ILE A 69 8.66 -3.34 -9.80
C ILE A 69 9.13 -3.90 -8.45
N GLY A 70 8.81 -5.16 -8.15
CA GLY A 70 9.32 -5.85 -6.96
C GLY A 70 10.86 -5.95 -6.93
N ALA A 71 11.50 -6.20 -8.08
CA ALA A 71 12.95 -6.22 -8.19
C ALA A 71 13.57 -4.84 -7.96
N TYR A 72 12.96 -3.76 -8.47
CA TYR A 72 13.39 -2.39 -8.18
C TYR A 72 13.28 -2.05 -6.69
N ILE A 73 12.22 -2.50 -6.00
CA ILE A 73 12.07 -2.33 -4.55
C ILE A 73 13.18 -3.08 -3.80
N ALA A 74 13.39 -4.36 -4.15
CA ALA A 74 14.35 -5.21 -3.45
C ALA A 74 15.82 -4.81 -3.67
N ARG A 75 16.13 -4.08 -4.75
CA ARG A 75 17.49 -3.66 -5.12
C ARG A 75 17.71 -2.16 -5.01
N ALA A 76 16.78 -1.41 -4.39
CA ALA A 76 16.94 0.01 -4.16
C ALA A 76 18.16 0.27 -3.25
N PRO A 77 19.17 1.06 -3.68
CA PRO A 77 20.39 1.28 -2.89
C PRO A 77 20.14 1.94 -1.53
N ASP A 78 19.10 2.77 -1.45
CA ASP A 78 18.67 3.49 -0.25
C ASP A 78 17.58 2.75 0.55
N GLY A 79 17.16 1.57 0.08
CA GLY A 79 16.05 0.80 0.65
C GLY A 79 14.67 1.45 0.48
N THR A 80 14.57 2.61 -0.18
CA THR A 80 13.29 3.30 -0.39
C THR A 80 12.56 2.75 -1.61
N ILE A 81 11.26 3.04 -1.70
CA ILE A 81 10.46 2.67 -2.88
C ILE A 81 10.55 3.71 -4.02
N ASN A 82 11.41 4.72 -3.93
CA ASN A 82 11.46 5.84 -4.89
C ASN A 82 11.70 5.40 -6.34
N ILE A 83 12.62 4.46 -6.55
CA ILE A 83 12.91 3.94 -7.90
C ILE A 83 11.68 3.22 -8.44
N ALA A 84 11.04 2.39 -7.63
CA ALA A 84 9.83 1.67 -8.00
C ALA A 84 8.65 2.62 -8.32
N LEU A 85 8.52 3.72 -7.57
CA LEU A 85 7.53 4.77 -7.84
C LEU A 85 7.77 5.45 -9.21
N ARG A 86 9.02 5.75 -9.57
CA ARG A 86 9.33 6.29 -10.92
C ARG A 86 9.01 5.29 -12.02
N GLN A 87 9.27 4.00 -11.78
CA GLN A 87 8.99 2.95 -12.76
C GLN A 87 7.48 2.68 -12.93
N ILE A 88 6.66 2.81 -11.87
CA ILE A 88 5.20 2.75 -12.03
C ILE A 88 4.66 3.98 -12.77
N ASN A 89 5.24 5.17 -12.55
CA ASN A 89 4.87 6.37 -13.32
C ASN A 89 5.23 6.20 -14.81
N ARG A 90 6.42 5.63 -15.12
CA ARG A 90 6.78 5.22 -16.48
C ARG A 90 5.78 4.22 -17.05
N ALA A 91 5.42 3.19 -16.30
CA ALA A 91 4.42 2.20 -16.72
C ALA A 91 3.08 2.87 -17.03
N PHE A 92 2.63 3.78 -16.18
CA PHE A 92 1.37 4.49 -16.36
C PHE A 92 1.42 5.45 -17.55
N ALA A 93 2.55 6.08 -17.87
CA ALA A 93 2.68 6.90 -19.08
C ALA A 93 2.63 6.07 -20.37
N ILE A 94 3.06 4.81 -20.33
CA ILE A 94 3.11 3.91 -21.48
C ILE A 94 1.77 3.17 -21.67
N PHE A 95 1.20 2.71 -20.55
CA PHE A 95 0.06 1.79 -20.51
C PHE A 95 -1.23 2.46 -20.00
N GLY A 96 -1.17 3.68 -19.46
CA GLY A 96 -2.31 4.44 -18.94
C GLY A 96 -2.36 5.91 -19.41
N PRO A 97 -3.32 6.71 -18.91
CA PRO A 97 -4.68 6.29 -18.54
C PRO A 97 -5.51 6.09 -19.83
N ALA A 98 -5.91 4.85 -20.10
CA ALA A 98 -6.46 4.47 -21.39
C ALA A 98 -7.98 4.52 -21.49
N LYS A 99 -8.44 4.74 -22.72
CA LYS A 99 -9.82 4.54 -23.23
C LYS A 99 -10.32 3.08 -23.15
N SER A 100 -9.56 2.12 -22.58
CA SER A 100 -10.04 0.74 -22.34
C SER A 100 -9.28 -0.02 -21.22
N LEU A 101 -9.98 -0.93 -20.53
CA LEU A 101 -9.47 -1.73 -19.40
C LEU A 101 -8.25 -2.59 -19.72
N CYS A 102 -8.12 -3.13 -20.94
CA CYS A 102 -7.02 -4.03 -21.31
C CYS A 102 -5.65 -3.35 -21.31
N GLU A 103 -5.59 -2.04 -21.51
CA GLU A 103 -4.34 -1.28 -21.53
C GLU A 103 -3.83 -1.01 -20.12
N THR A 104 -4.73 -0.87 -19.15
CA THR A 104 -4.39 -0.65 -17.73
C THR A 104 -4.09 -1.92 -16.95
N VAL A 105 -4.40 -3.11 -17.49
CA VAL A 105 -4.16 -4.42 -16.82
C VAL A 105 -2.71 -4.57 -16.34
N PRO A 106 -1.65 -4.35 -17.14
CA PRO A 106 -0.27 -4.54 -16.68
C PRO A 106 0.07 -3.72 -15.43
N VAL A 107 -0.40 -2.46 -15.38
CA VAL A 107 -0.15 -1.50 -14.30
C VAL A 107 -0.64 -2.02 -12.94
N ILE A 108 -1.67 -2.87 -12.90
CA ILE A 108 -2.21 -3.48 -11.67
C ILE A 108 -1.13 -4.26 -10.91
N GLY A 109 -0.23 -4.94 -11.63
CA GLY A 109 0.84 -5.73 -11.02
C GLY A 109 1.82 -4.85 -10.27
N GLY A 110 2.26 -3.77 -10.93
CA GLY A 110 3.14 -2.77 -10.31
C GLY A 110 2.48 -2.03 -9.14
N ILE A 111 1.20 -1.65 -9.27
CA ILE A 111 0.41 -1.08 -8.17
C ILE A 111 0.42 -1.99 -6.96
N THR A 112 0.18 -3.29 -7.18
CA THR A 112 0.14 -4.28 -6.09
C THR A 112 1.48 -4.41 -5.39
N ALA A 113 2.59 -4.41 -6.15
CA ALA A 113 3.94 -4.49 -5.61
C ALA A 113 4.29 -3.27 -4.74
N VAL A 114 4.08 -2.05 -5.24
CA VAL A 114 4.31 -0.81 -4.48
C VAL A 114 3.44 -0.75 -3.23
N ARG A 115 2.14 -1.06 -3.37
CA ARG A 115 1.20 -1.01 -2.25
C ARG A 115 1.58 -2.00 -1.15
N LYS A 116 2.00 -3.21 -1.53
CA LYS A 116 2.47 -4.22 -0.56
C LYS A 116 3.70 -3.71 0.18
N ALA A 117 4.68 -3.15 -0.53
CA ALA A 117 5.89 -2.60 0.09
C ALA A 117 5.58 -1.44 1.04
N ALA A 118 4.81 -0.45 0.61
CA ALA A 118 4.41 0.70 1.45
C ALA A 118 3.64 0.30 2.72
N GLN A 119 2.90 -0.82 2.67
CA GLN A 119 2.14 -1.34 3.81
C GLN A 119 3.00 -2.12 4.82
N THR A 120 4.23 -2.50 4.47
CA THR A 120 5.13 -3.14 5.44
C THR A 120 5.61 -2.14 6.48
N ILE A 121 5.84 -2.61 7.71
CA ILE A 121 6.33 -1.79 8.82
C ILE A 121 7.75 -1.28 8.49
N ASP A 122 8.57 -2.09 7.82
CA ASP A 122 9.97 -1.75 7.55
C ASP A 122 10.18 -0.81 6.35
N CYS A 123 9.10 -0.33 5.70
CA CYS A 123 9.21 0.57 4.56
C CYS A 123 9.76 1.94 5.01
N PRO A 124 10.95 2.36 4.55
CA PRO A 124 11.48 3.68 4.87
C PRO A 124 10.62 4.80 4.26
N PRO A 125 10.71 6.03 4.79
CA PRO A 125 10.15 7.20 4.14
C PRO A 125 10.67 7.38 2.70
N CYS A 126 9.80 7.90 1.84
CA CYS A 126 10.09 8.11 0.42
C CYS A 126 9.81 9.56 0.03
N ASP A 127 10.06 9.92 -1.23
CA ASP A 127 9.64 11.20 -1.79
C ASP A 127 8.11 11.28 -1.76
N PRO A 128 7.52 12.24 -1.02
CA PRO A 128 6.07 12.34 -0.89
C PRO A 128 5.38 12.68 -2.22
N ALA A 129 6.01 13.46 -3.10
CA ALA A 129 5.43 13.83 -4.39
C ALA A 129 5.29 12.60 -5.30
N LEU A 130 6.31 11.73 -5.34
CA LEU A 130 6.25 10.48 -6.09
C LEU A 130 5.16 9.53 -5.56
N TYR A 131 4.95 9.50 -4.24
CA TYR A 131 3.92 8.66 -3.66
C TYR A 131 2.52 9.22 -3.91
N ASP A 132 2.33 10.54 -3.84
CA ASP A 132 1.05 11.17 -4.17
C ASP A 132 0.68 11.03 -5.65
N GLU A 133 1.65 11.09 -6.57
CA GLU A 133 1.45 10.72 -7.98
C GLU A 133 0.97 9.27 -8.10
N PHE A 134 1.60 8.35 -7.37
CA PHE A 134 1.18 6.95 -7.31
C PHE A 134 -0.24 6.79 -6.76
N VAL A 135 -0.64 7.56 -5.74
CA VAL A 135 -2.03 7.57 -5.24
C VAL A 135 -2.98 7.94 -6.37
N GLY A 136 -2.68 8.99 -7.16
CA GLY A 136 -3.46 9.37 -8.33
C GLY A 136 -3.65 8.22 -9.33
N ILE A 137 -2.56 7.53 -9.67
CA ILE A 137 -2.57 6.35 -10.56
C ILE A 137 -3.50 5.26 -10.02
N VAL A 138 -3.44 4.94 -8.73
CA VAL A 138 -4.30 3.90 -8.15
C VAL A 138 -5.78 4.27 -8.24
N LEU A 139 -6.12 5.54 -8.03
CA LEU A 139 -7.50 6.02 -8.12
C LEU A 139 -8.04 6.04 -9.54
N ASP A 140 -7.17 6.21 -10.55
CA ASP A 140 -7.55 6.11 -11.96
C ASP A 140 -7.77 4.65 -12.39
N VAL A 141 -6.99 3.71 -11.86
CA VAL A 141 -7.02 2.30 -12.27
C VAL A 141 -8.05 1.46 -11.49
N GLN A 142 -8.20 1.68 -10.17
CA GLN A 142 -8.98 0.79 -9.32
C GLN A 142 -10.44 1.26 -9.10
N LYS A 143 -11.37 0.30 -9.12
CA LYS A 143 -12.74 0.49 -8.66
C LYS A 143 -12.73 0.72 -7.13
N CYS A 144 -13.75 1.38 -6.57
CA CYS A 144 -13.85 1.69 -5.13
C CYS A 144 -12.77 2.66 -4.60
N ARG A 145 -12.64 3.82 -5.27
CA ARG A 145 -11.67 4.89 -4.98
C ARG A 145 -11.54 5.25 -3.50
N THR A 146 -12.65 5.39 -2.77
CA THR A 146 -12.64 5.81 -1.36
C THR A 146 -11.84 4.86 -0.46
N ARG A 147 -12.02 3.54 -0.61
CA ARG A 147 -11.30 2.55 0.21
C ARG A 147 -9.81 2.56 -0.11
N HIS A 148 -9.47 2.59 -1.40
CA HIS A 148 -8.07 2.61 -1.82
C HIS A 148 -7.35 3.87 -1.37
N PHE A 149 -7.99 5.04 -1.53
CA PHE A 149 -7.48 6.32 -1.03
C PHE A 149 -7.21 6.26 0.48
N ALA A 150 -8.20 5.81 1.26
CA ALA A 150 -8.10 5.71 2.70
C ALA A 150 -6.91 4.85 3.16
N ILE A 151 -6.74 3.67 2.55
CA ILE A 151 -5.63 2.76 2.87
C ILE A 151 -4.29 3.37 2.45
N LEU A 152 -4.22 3.99 1.27
CA LEU A 152 -2.97 4.56 0.76
C LEU A 152 -2.47 5.73 1.61
N LYS A 153 -3.39 6.58 2.10
CA LYS A 153 -3.07 7.67 3.02
C LYS A 153 -2.67 7.17 4.41
N LEU A 154 -3.35 6.14 4.93
CA LEU A 154 -2.99 5.53 6.22
C LEU A 154 -1.58 4.93 6.24
N TYR A 155 -1.14 4.36 5.11
CA TYR A 155 0.19 3.74 4.96
C TYR A 155 1.17 4.60 4.15
N HIS A 156 0.91 5.90 4.01
CA HIS A 156 1.82 6.78 3.28
C HIS A 156 3.20 6.74 3.95
N PRO A 157 4.30 6.49 3.20
CA PRO A 157 5.64 6.33 3.79
C PRO A 157 6.20 7.54 4.54
N THR A 158 5.66 8.74 4.29
CA THR A 158 6.24 10.01 4.76
C THR A 158 5.20 10.88 5.45
N GLN A 159 3.94 10.84 4.98
CA GLN A 159 2.84 11.65 5.51
C GLN A 159 1.62 10.77 5.82
N PRO A 160 1.73 9.81 6.76
CA PRO A 160 0.63 8.93 7.09
C PRO A 160 -0.51 9.71 7.76
N ASP A 161 -1.74 9.52 7.26
CA ASP A 161 -2.93 10.22 7.74
C ASP A 161 -4.04 9.19 8.08
N PRO A 162 -4.52 9.14 9.33
CA PRO A 162 -5.52 8.17 9.74
C PRO A 162 -6.96 8.61 9.40
N LEU A 163 -7.21 9.90 9.17
CA LEU A 163 -8.58 10.44 9.07
C LEU A 163 -9.36 9.89 7.87
N PRO A 164 -8.80 9.78 6.65
CA PRO A 164 -9.49 9.18 5.52
C PRO A 164 -9.98 7.74 5.81
N PHE A 165 -9.19 6.95 6.54
CA PHE A 165 -9.57 5.60 6.93
C PHE A 165 -10.62 5.57 8.02
N TYR A 166 -10.51 6.44 9.03
CA TYR A 166 -11.56 6.62 10.04
C TYR A 166 -12.92 6.93 9.39
N TYR A 167 -12.99 7.94 8.51
CA TYR A 167 -14.26 8.32 7.86
C TYR A 167 -14.79 7.22 6.93
N PHE A 168 -13.89 6.49 6.26
CA PHE A 168 -14.27 5.29 5.52
C PHE A 168 -14.94 4.26 6.43
N MET A 169 -14.37 3.98 7.61
CA MET A 169 -14.94 3.04 8.59
C MET A 169 -16.28 3.52 9.14
N VAL A 170 -16.45 4.82 9.43
CA VAL A 170 -17.75 5.37 9.86
C VAL A 170 -18.83 5.14 8.80
N SER A 171 -18.52 5.46 7.54
CA SER A 171 -19.45 5.26 6.42
C SER A 171 -19.75 3.77 6.16
N ASP A 172 -18.74 2.91 6.24
CA ASP A 172 -18.90 1.47 6.05
C ASP A 172 -19.70 0.85 7.20
N HIS A 173 -19.44 1.26 8.45
CA HIS A 173 -20.15 0.82 9.65
C HIS A 173 -21.63 1.24 9.65
N GLN A 174 -21.93 2.47 9.24
CA GLN A 174 -23.31 2.94 9.11
C GLN A 174 -24.11 2.08 8.11
N ARG A 175 -23.51 1.71 6.98
CA ARG A 175 -24.14 0.80 6.01
C ARG A 175 -24.44 -0.59 6.60
N LEU A 176 -23.68 -1.04 7.61
CA LEU A 176 -23.94 -2.32 8.29
C LEU A 176 -25.26 -2.30 9.03
N TYR A 177 -25.52 -1.22 9.77
CA TYR A 177 -26.79 -1.04 10.49
C TYR A 177 -27.96 -0.95 9.53
N GLU A 178 -27.78 -0.32 8.37
CA GLU A 178 -28.85 -0.14 7.38
C GLU A 178 -29.14 -1.42 6.57
N THR A 179 -28.13 -2.28 6.32
CA THR A 179 -28.25 -3.42 5.38
C THR A 179 -28.04 -4.80 6.00
N GLY A 180 -27.76 -4.88 7.30
CA GLY A 180 -27.70 -6.11 8.08
C GLY A 180 -26.42 -6.92 7.95
N LEU A 181 -25.55 -6.68 6.95
CA LEU A 181 -24.25 -7.35 6.81
C LEU A 181 -23.21 -6.49 6.07
N PRO A 182 -21.95 -6.45 6.56
CA PRO A 182 -20.85 -5.83 5.81
C PRO A 182 -20.56 -6.58 4.52
N LYS A 183 -20.63 -5.89 3.38
CA LYS A 183 -20.03 -6.41 2.14
C LYS A 183 -18.50 -6.55 2.24
N THR A 184 -17.87 -5.76 3.11
CA THR A 184 -16.41 -5.59 3.24
C THR A 184 -15.74 -6.54 4.25
N MET A 185 -16.49 -7.18 5.16
CA MET A 185 -15.95 -8.14 6.14
C MET A 185 -15.70 -9.54 5.59
N THR A 186 -15.82 -9.72 4.27
CA THR A 186 -15.55 -10.99 3.55
C THR A 186 -14.07 -11.19 3.20
N GLY A 187 -13.20 -10.19 3.46
CA GLY A 187 -11.75 -10.28 3.26
C GLY A 187 -10.98 -10.88 4.44
N ASP A 188 -9.64 -10.83 4.38
CA ASP A 188 -8.74 -11.22 5.47
C ASP A 188 -9.05 -10.39 6.73
N LYS A 189 -9.79 -11.01 7.66
CA LYS A 189 -10.26 -10.39 8.91
C LYS A 189 -9.10 -9.94 9.80
N SER A 190 -7.94 -10.57 9.69
CA SER A 190 -6.76 -10.23 10.49
C SER A 190 -6.12 -8.93 10.01
N TRP A 191 -5.90 -8.81 8.69
CA TRP A 191 -5.36 -7.60 8.09
C TRP A 191 -6.29 -6.40 8.31
N HIS A 192 -7.60 -6.60 8.15
CA HIS A 192 -8.57 -5.51 8.34
C HIS A 192 -8.59 -5.00 9.79
N GLY A 193 -8.70 -5.89 10.77
CA GLY A 193 -8.66 -5.51 12.18
C GLY A 193 -7.34 -4.83 12.58
N SER A 194 -6.21 -5.31 12.06
CA SER A 194 -4.89 -4.70 12.31
C SER A 194 -4.79 -3.29 11.73
N THR A 195 -5.42 -3.06 10.58
CA THR A 195 -5.49 -1.73 9.95
C THR A 195 -6.34 -0.76 10.77
N ILE A 196 -7.45 -1.24 11.35
CA ILE A 196 -8.27 -0.44 12.27
C ILE A 196 -7.47 -0.07 13.53
N LEU A 197 -6.76 -1.02 14.15
CA LEU A 197 -5.90 -0.74 15.31
C LEU A 197 -4.77 0.25 14.98
N ARG A 198 -4.12 0.11 13.82
CA ARG A 198 -3.14 1.09 13.35
C ARG A 198 -3.74 2.50 13.27
N THR A 199 -4.96 2.60 12.74
CA THR A 199 -5.67 3.89 12.62
C THR A 199 -5.96 4.48 13.99
N ALA A 200 -6.44 3.67 14.94
CA ALA A 200 -6.68 4.08 16.32
C ALA A 200 -5.38 4.57 16.99
N TYR A 201 -4.28 3.82 16.83
CA TYR A 201 -2.97 4.21 17.36
C TYR A 201 -2.52 5.59 16.85
N MET A 202 -2.62 5.83 15.54
CA MET A 202 -2.27 7.13 14.95
C MET A 202 -3.17 8.27 15.46
N LEU A 203 -4.47 8.02 15.63
CA LEU A 203 -5.39 9.01 16.22
C LEU A 203 -5.05 9.33 17.68
N ARG A 204 -4.61 8.34 18.47
CA ARG A 204 -4.11 8.58 19.83
C ARG A 204 -2.87 9.46 19.83
N LEU A 205 -1.93 9.23 18.91
CA LEU A 205 -0.75 10.09 18.75
C LEU A 205 -1.14 11.54 18.38
N GLN A 206 -2.26 11.73 17.69
CA GLN A 206 -2.80 13.05 17.32
C GLN A 206 -3.71 13.65 18.40
N GLY A 207 -3.83 13.04 19.59
CA GLY A 207 -4.69 13.51 20.68
C GLY A 207 -6.20 13.25 20.51
N ASP A 208 -6.63 12.57 19.43
CA ASP A 208 -8.03 12.27 19.17
C ASP A 208 -8.47 10.95 19.82
N HIS A 209 -8.48 10.96 21.16
CA HIS A 209 -8.86 9.80 21.97
C HIS A 209 -10.27 9.26 21.68
N PRO A 210 -11.32 10.08 21.49
CA PRO A 210 -12.67 9.57 21.24
C PRO A 210 -12.77 8.76 19.94
N LYS A 211 -12.15 9.21 18.84
CA LYS A 211 -12.16 8.45 17.58
C LYS A 211 -11.35 7.16 17.69
N ALA A 212 -10.23 7.20 18.41
CA ALA A 212 -9.42 6.01 18.64
C ALA A 212 -10.16 4.95 19.45
N GLU A 213 -10.83 5.33 20.54
CA GLU A 213 -11.62 4.43 21.38
C GLU A 213 -12.77 3.78 20.59
N TRP A 214 -13.46 4.56 19.75
CA TRP A 214 -14.51 4.01 18.88
C TRP A 214 -13.97 2.92 17.95
N LEU A 215 -12.81 3.13 17.32
CA LEU A 215 -12.17 2.13 16.45
C LEU A 215 -11.71 0.89 17.25
N GLU A 216 -11.16 1.07 18.45
CA GLU A 216 -10.76 -0.05 19.32
C GLU A 216 -11.97 -0.90 19.71
N ASN A 217 -13.11 -0.26 20.01
CA ASN A 217 -14.37 -0.95 20.30
C ASN A 217 -14.89 -1.75 19.10
N LEU A 218 -14.72 -1.25 17.87
CA LEU A 218 -15.02 -2.03 16.67
C LEU A 218 -14.14 -3.28 16.57
N VAL A 219 -12.84 -3.16 16.86
CA VAL A 219 -11.91 -4.30 16.80
C VAL A 219 -12.24 -5.32 17.90
N SER A 220 -12.49 -4.88 19.12
CA SER A 220 -12.82 -5.79 20.23
C SER A 220 -14.13 -6.55 19.98
N THR A 221 -15.10 -5.91 19.33
CA THR A 221 -16.42 -6.50 19.02
C THR A 221 -16.37 -7.45 17.82
N TYR A 222 -15.76 -7.02 16.70
CA TYR A 222 -15.87 -7.71 15.41
C TYR A 222 -14.60 -8.45 14.97
N HIS A 223 -13.44 -8.14 15.57
CA HIS A 223 -12.13 -8.68 15.23
C HIS A 223 -11.41 -9.27 16.46
N VAL A 224 -12.12 -10.08 17.24
CA VAL A 224 -11.65 -10.65 18.52
C VAL A 224 -10.24 -11.25 18.44
N ALA A 225 -9.92 -12.01 17.38
CA ALA A 225 -8.59 -12.61 17.22
C ALA A 225 -7.47 -11.55 17.11
N VAL A 226 -7.75 -10.41 16.46
CA VAL A 226 -6.80 -9.28 16.39
C VAL A 226 -6.74 -8.58 17.74
N TRP A 227 -7.88 -8.37 18.40
CA TRP A 227 -7.94 -7.75 19.72
C TRP A 227 -7.12 -8.50 20.79
N LEU A 228 -7.18 -9.83 20.77
CA LEU A 228 -6.37 -10.69 21.64
C LEU A 228 -4.87 -10.58 21.34
N ASN A 229 -4.49 -10.23 20.12
CA ASN A 229 -3.11 -10.02 19.68
C ASN A 229 -2.75 -8.53 19.52
N ARG A 230 -3.52 -7.62 20.13
CA ARG A 230 -3.38 -6.17 19.91
C ARG A 230 -1.99 -5.66 20.25
N ASP A 231 -1.36 -6.18 21.31
CA ASP A 231 -0.05 -5.73 21.76
C ASP A 231 1.02 -5.93 20.68
N LYS A 232 0.93 -7.03 19.91
CA LYS A 232 1.82 -7.28 18.77
C LYS A 232 1.60 -6.26 17.65
N VAL A 233 0.34 -5.91 17.37
CA VAL A 233 -0.01 -4.92 16.34
C VAL A 233 0.47 -3.53 16.75
N LEU A 234 0.22 -3.14 18.00
CA LEU A 234 0.62 -1.85 18.56
C LEU A 234 2.14 -1.74 18.69
N TRP A 235 2.83 -2.82 19.08
CA TRP A 235 4.28 -2.88 19.05
C TRP A 235 4.84 -2.66 17.64
N GLY A 236 4.21 -3.28 16.63
CA GLY A 236 4.55 -3.02 15.23
C GLY A 236 4.36 -1.56 14.82
N CYS A 237 3.28 -0.92 15.27
CA CYS A 237 3.04 0.51 15.02
C CYS A 237 4.05 1.40 15.77
N GLY A 238 4.41 1.04 17.00
CA GLY A 238 5.39 1.75 17.82
C GLY A 238 6.79 1.78 17.19
N ASN A 239 7.14 0.76 16.40
CA ASN A 239 8.43 0.67 15.70
C ASN A 239 8.35 1.06 14.22
N ASP A 240 7.21 1.58 13.75
CA ASP A 240 7.05 1.95 12.36
C ASP A 240 7.74 3.29 12.07
N PRO A 241 8.81 3.32 11.24
CA PRO A 241 9.56 4.54 10.94
C PRO A 241 8.70 5.62 10.26
N LYS A 242 7.60 5.25 9.60
CA LYS A 242 6.66 6.19 8.95
C LYS A 242 5.90 7.01 9.99
N LEU A 243 5.70 6.47 11.20
CA LEU A 243 4.95 7.13 12.27
C LEU A 243 5.83 8.00 13.17
N LYS A 244 7.15 8.02 12.95
CA LYS A 244 8.11 8.71 13.84
C LYS A 244 7.79 10.18 14.05
N SER A 245 7.40 10.91 13.00
CA SER A 245 7.03 12.32 13.12
C SER A 245 5.80 12.55 14.02
N LEU A 246 4.81 11.66 13.97
CA LEU A 246 3.65 11.69 14.86
C LEU A 246 4.02 11.33 16.29
N GLN A 247 4.92 10.36 16.47
CA GLN A 247 5.42 9.96 17.79
C GLN A 247 6.21 11.08 18.45
N ASP A 248 7.13 11.72 17.71
CA ASP A 248 7.93 12.84 18.20
C ASP A 248 7.04 14.04 18.57
N ALA A 249 6.01 14.33 17.78
CA ALA A 249 5.02 15.37 18.07
C ALA A 249 4.21 15.06 19.35
N ALA A 250 3.69 13.84 19.48
CA ALA A 250 2.94 13.41 20.66
C ALA A 250 3.79 13.47 21.94
N MET A 251 5.07 13.09 21.84
CA MET A 251 6.00 13.24 22.96
C MET A 251 6.17 14.72 23.32
N LYS A 252 6.43 15.59 22.35
CA LYS A 252 6.60 17.03 22.59
C LYS A 252 5.38 17.66 23.27
N GLU A 253 4.18 17.33 22.81
CA GLU A 253 2.93 17.81 23.44
C GLU A 253 2.79 17.31 24.89
N SER A 254 3.20 16.07 25.18
CA SER A 254 3.21 15.56 26.56
C SER A 254 4.20 16.30 27.48
N TRP A 255 5.30 16.81 26.93
CA TRP A 255 6.27 17.65 27.65
C TRP A 255 5.79 19.10 27.80
N GLU A 256 5.06 19.65 26.83
CA GLU A 256 4.55 21.03 26.85
C GLU A 256 3.24 21.18 27.63
N ALA A 257 2.43 20.10 27.73
CA ALA A 257 1.27 20.03 28.62
C ALA A 257 1.64 19.88 30.11
N MET A 258 2.94 19.74 30.43
CA MET A 258 3.41 19.89 31.81
C MET A 258 3.58 21.38 32.15
N PRO A 259 2.89 21.91 33.16
CA PRO A 259 3.21 23.22 33.70
C PRO A 259 4.58 23.14 34.39
N TRP A 260 5.63 23.71 33.79
CA TRP A 260 7.01 23.78 34.28
C TRP A 260 7.14 24.32 35.73
N PRO A 261 8.30 24.19 36.43
CA PRO A 261 9.46 23.30 36.25
C PRO A 261 9.73 22.44 37.51
N ILE A 262 10.17 21.19 37.35
CA ILE A 262 11.00 20.60 38.42
C ILE A 262 12.38 21.22 38.25
N ARG A 263 12.69 22.20 39.11
CA ARG A 263 14.07 22.64 39.34
C ARG A 263 14.87 21.38 39.62
N VAL A 264 15.83 21.05 38.76
CA VAL A 264 16.92 20.16 39.14
C VAL A 264 17.66 20.92 40.22
N GLY A 265 17.29 20.67 41.47
CA GLY A 265 18.06 21.13 42.61
C GLY A 265 19.45 20.54 42.46
N HIS A 266 20.45 21.42 42.47
CA HIS A 266 21.80 21.07 42.88
C HIS A 266 21.73 20.05 44.01
N ILE A 267 22.21 18.84 43.76
CA ILE A 267 22.83 18.05 44.82
C ILE A 267 24.32 18.24 44.60
N ASP A 268 24.78 19.43 45.01
CA ASP A 268 26.09 19.51 45.62
C ASP A 268 25.93 19.06 47.08
N GLN A 269 26.84 18.18 47.50
CA GLN A 269 27.29 17.88 48.87
C GLN A 269 26.83 16.60 49.58
N CYS A 270 27.88 15.86 50.01
CA CYS A 270 28.03 14.87 51.09
C CYS A 270 27.50 13.46 50.78
N ILE A 271 28.32 12.40 50.71
CA ILE A 271 29.56 12.02 51.42
C ILE A 271 30.54 11.35 50.44
#